data_AF-A0A961KYU3-F1
#
_entry.id   AF-A0A961KYU3-F1
#
_cell.length_a   1.000
_cell.length_b   1.000
_cell.length_c   1.000
_cell.angle_alpha   90.00
_cell.angle_beta   90.00
_cell.angle_gamma   90.00
#
_symmetry.space_group_name_H-M   'P 1'
#
loop_
_entity.id
_entity.type
_entity.pdbx_description
1 polymer ?
#
loop_
_entity_poly.entity_id
_entity_poly.type
_entity_poly.pdbx_seq_one_letter_code
_entity_poly.pdbx_strand_id
1 'polypeptide(L)'
;LYWRTAVALACALRLVVDRLAPPPAPRPRLHVAGGHARNPMLVQLYADATGCVLELPEHADVVLLGSAMVAATAAGAFPDLASAARAMQAPVREIHPDATATEELETDFRILLEMQEHRRRIDRLATGASRLSDG
;
A
#
# COMPACT_ATOMS: atom_id res chain seq x y z
N LEU A 1 -8.07 1.84 -20.49
CA LEU A 1 -8.43 0.98 -19.33
C LEU A 1 -7.28 0.83 -18.35
N TYR A 2 -6.11 0.35 -18.78
CA TYR A 2 -4.93 0.12 -17.92
C TYR A 2 -4.60 1.27 -16.95
N TRP A 3 -4.43 2.50 -17.47
CA TRP A 3 -4.10 3.68 -16.64
C TRP A 3 -5.15 3.95 -15.57
N ARG A 4 -6.44 3.91 -15.91
CA ARG A 4 -7.50 4.16 -14.93
C ARG A 4 -7.59 3.11 -13.84
N THR A 5 -7.27 1.85 -14.16
CA THR A 5 -7.14 0.80 -13.16
C THR A 5 -5.96 1.04 -12.24
N ALA A 6 -4.81 1.50 -12.77
CA ALA A 6 -3.64 1.85 -11.97
C ALA A 6 -3.95 3.00 -10.99
N VAL A 7 -4.60 4.06 -11.47
CA VAL A 7 -5.01 5.20 -10.62
C VAL A 7 -6.00 4.75 -9.54
N ALA A 8 -6.98 3.90 -9.89
CA ALA A 8 -7.93 3.37 -8.91
C ALA A 8 -7.21 2.55 -7.82
N LEU A 9 -6.22 1.74 -8.19
CA LEU A 9 -5.42 0.96 -7.25
C LEU A 9 -4.59 1.87 -6.32
N ALA A 10 -3.96 2.90 -6.87
CA ALA A 10 -3.20 3.88 -6.10
C ALA A 10 -4.09 4.66 -5.12
N CYS A 11 -5.27 5.09 -5.55
CA CYS A 11 -6.26 5.74 -4.68
C CYS A 11 -6.78 4.80 -3.58
N ALA A 12 -6.96 3.51 -3.89
CA ALA A 12 -7.34 2.51 -2.88
C ALA A 12 -6.23 2.31 -1.84
N LEU A 13 -4.96 2.32 -2.26
CA LEU A 13 -3.83 2.30 -1.33
C LEU A 13 -3.82 3.55 -0.43
N ARG A 14 -4.04 4.75 -1.00
CA ARG A 14 -4.18 5.99 -0.21
C ARG A 14 -5.28 5.87 0.84
N LEU A 15 -6.44 5.31 0.49
CA LEU A 15 -7.53 5.09 1.44
C LEU A 15 -7.10 4.20 2.62
N VAL A 16 -6.32 3.14 2.38
CA VAL A 16 -5.80 2.28 3.45
C VAL A 16 -4.82 3.05 4.33
N VAL A 17 -3.90 3.81 3.72
CA VAL A 17 -2.95 4.64 4.47
C VAL A 17 -3.66 5.67 5.34
N ASP A 18 -4.64 6.40 4.80
CA ASP A 18 -5.43 7.40 5.53
C ASP A 18 -6.20 6.79 6.72
N ARG A 19 -6.52 5.50 6.65
CA ARG A 19 -7.19 4.76 7.76
C ARG A 19 -6.20 4.29 8.82
N LEU A 20 -5.00 3.87 8.42
CA LEU A 20 -3.96 3.37 9.34
C LEU A 20 -3.24 4.52 10.05
N ALA A 21 -3.03 5.65 9.36
CA ALA A 21 -2.36 6.83 9.87
C ALA A 21 -3.22 8.08 9.58
N PRO A 22 -4.34 8.27 10.32
CA PRO A 22 -5.21 9.43 10.12
C PRO A 22 -4.50 10.71 10.58
N PRO A 23 -4.79 11.88 9.96
CA PRO A 23 -4.26 13.15 10.42
C PRO A 23 -4.54 13.40 11.91
N PRO A 24 -3.58 13.99 12.66
CA PRO A 24 -2.33 14.60 12.18
C PRO A 24 -1.12 13.64 12.16
N ALA A 25 -1.31 12.32 12.16
CA ALA A 25 -0.20 11.37 12.17
C ALA A 25 0.73 11.58 10.95
N PRO A 26 2.06 11.46 11.12
CA PRO A 26 2.99 11.56 10.01
C PRO A 26 2.75 10.42 9.01
N ARG A 27 2.97 10.72 7.72
CA ARG A 27 2.88 9.71 6.65
C ARG A 27 3.94 8.61 6.88
N PRO A 28 3.55 7.33 6.88
CA PRO A 28 4.51 6.24 7.02
C PRO A 28 5.35 6.11 5.75
N ARG A 29 6.53 5.47 5.88
CA ARG A 29 7.28 4.97 4.73
C ARG A 29 6.68 3.65 4.28
N LEU A 30 6.58 3.43 2.98
CA LEU A 30 5.95 2.24 2.39
C LEU A 30 7.00 1.36 1.72
N HIS A 31 7.25 0.17 2.25
CA HIS A 31 8.07 -0.82 1.56
C HIS A 31 7.26 -1.51 0.47
N VAL A 32 7.74 -1.41 -0.78
CA VAL A 32 7.06 -2.02 -1.93
C VAL A 32 7.81 -3.27 -2.38
N ALA A 33 7.08 -4.37 -2.46
CA ALA A 33 7.57 -5.67 -2.86
C ALA A 33 6.75 -6.27 -4.00
N GLY A 34 7.30 -7.31 -4.62
CA GLY A 34 6.62 -8.09 -5.68
C GLY A 34 6.67 -7.44 -7.06
N GLY A 35 5.85 -7.94 -7.98
CA GLY A 35 5.91 -7.58 -9.41
C GLY A 35 5.69 -6.08 -9.70
N HIS A 36 4.93 -5.38 -8.86
CA HIS A 36 4.69 -3.94 -9.01
C HIS A 36 5.93 -3.09 -8.78
N ALA A 37 6.86 -3.53 -7.92
CA ALA A 37 8.12 -2.83 -7.67
C ALA A 37 8.99 -2.71 -8.94
N ARG A 38 8.77 -3.56 -9.95
CA ARG A 38 9.50 -3.54 -11.23
C ARG A 38 8.92 -2.55 -12.24
N ASN A 39 7.79 -1.91 -11.96
CA ASN A 39 7.16 -0.93 -12.85
C ASN A 39 7.35 0.50 -12.29
N PRO A 40 8.30 1.29 -12.81
CA PRO A 40 8.62 2.61 -12.28
C PRO A 40 7.42 3.56 -12.26
N MET A 41 6.55 3.48 -13.27
CA MET A 41 5.36 4.33 -13.38
C MET A 41 4.34 4.01 -12.29
N LEU A 42 4.09 2.73 -11.99
CA LEU A 42 3.18 2.35 -10.91
C LEU A 42 3.73 2.75 -9.54
N VAL A 43 5.03 2.57 -9.35
CA VAL A 43 5.71 2.93 -8.09
C VAL A 43 5.63 4.42 -7.83
N GLN A 44 5.91 5.27 -8.84
CA GLN A 44 5.76 6.71 -8.70
C GLN A 44 4.30 7.09 -8.41
N LEU A 45 3.35 6.52 -9.15
CA LEU A 45 1.92 6.76 -8.95
C LEU A 45 1.46 6.39 -7.53
N TYR A 46 1.99 5.34 -6.93
CA TYR A 46 1.69 5.00 -5.53
C TYR A 46 2.27 6.02 -4.55
N ALA A 47 3.49 6.51 -4.78
CA ALA A 47 4.07 7.58 -3.97
C ALA A 47 3.19 8.83 -4.05
N ASP A 48 2.90 9.30 -5.27
CA ASP A 48 2.13 10.51 -5.52
C ASP A 48 0.72 10.41 -4.96
N ALA A 49 0.03 9.29 -5.16
CA ALA A 49 -1.32 9.11 -4.63
C ALA A 49 -1.34 9.07 -3.10
N THR A 50 -0.38 8.42 -2.45
CA THR A 50 -0.38 8.24 -0.98
C THR A 50 0.24 9.42 -0.24
N GLY A 51 1.08 10.21 -0.90
CA GLY A 51 1.96 11.20 -0.27
C GLY A 51 3.04 10.57 0.62
N CYS A 52 3.29 9.26 0.49
CA CYS A 52 4.29 8.54 1.26
C CYS A 52 5.60 8.40 0.48
N VAL A 53 6.72 8.32 1.20
CA VAL A 53 7.99 7.87 0.61
C VAL A 53 7.94 6.35 0.45
N LEU A 54 8.24 5.86 -0.74
CA LEU A 54 8.31 4.44 -1.04
C LEU A 54 9.75 3.93 -1.00
N GLU A 55 9.95 2.76 -0.40
CA GLU A 55 11.25 2.09 -0.31
C GLU A 55 11.22 0.78 -1.09
N LEU A 56 12.09 0.68 -2.10
CA LEU A 56 12.17 -0.47 -2.99
C LEU A 56 13.49 -1.20 -2.80
N PRO A 57 13.49 -2.52 -2.52
CA PRO A 57 14.71 -3.31 -2.53
C PRO A 57 15.36 -3.28 -3.92
N GLU A 58 16.67 -2.99 -3.99
CA GLU A 58 17.35 -2.88 -5.28
C GLU A 58 17.51 -4.23 -5.99
N HIS A 59 17.90 -5.26 -5.23
CA HIS A 59 18.34 -6.55 -5.80
C HIS A 59 17.85 -7.78 -5.04
N ALA A 60 17.05 -7.61 -3.98
CA ALA A 60 16.61 -8.70 -3.13
C ALA A 60 15.16 -9.12 -3.41
N ASP A 61 14.94 -10.41 -3.61
CA ASP A 61 13.62 -10.99 -3.41
C ASP A 61 13.31 -10.96 -1.91
N VAL A 62 12.37 -10.11 -1.51
CA VAL A 62 12.05 -9.89 -0.10
C VAL A 62 11.50 -11.14 0.59
N VAL A 63 10.84 -12.03 -0.16
CA VAL A 63 10.28 -13.26 0.39
C VAL A 63 11.43 -14.21 0.69
N LEU A 64 12.34 -14.39 -0.27
CA LEU A 64 13.54 -15.20 -0.07
C LEU A 64 14.43 -14.66 1.04
N LEU A 65 14.63 -13.35 1.11
CA LEU A 65 15.41 -12.69 2.14
C LEU A 65 14.79 -12.91 3.54
N GLY A 66 13.47 -12.74 3.65
CA GLY A 66 12.74 -13.01 4.89
C GLY A 66 12.86 -14.48 5.33
N SER A 67 12.73 -15.43 4.39
CA SER A 67 12.94 -16.85 4.67
C SER A 67 14.38 -17.14 5.14
N ALA A 68 15.38 -16.50 4.52
CA ALA A 68 16.77 -16.64 4.92
C ALA A 68 17.03 -16.08 6.34
N MET A 69 16.44 -14.93 6.70
CA MET A 69 16.54 -14.36 8.04
C MET A 69 15.96 -15.30 9.10
N VAL A 70 14.80 -15.91 8.83
CA VAL A 70 14.17 -16.89 9.73
C VAL A 70 15.04 -18.14 9.86
N ALA A 71 15.54 -18.67 8.73
CA ALA A 71 16.42 -19.84 8.73
C ALA A 71 17.73 -19.59 9.48
N ALA A 72 18.37 -18.43 9.29
CA ALA A 72 19.60 -18.06 9.98
C ALA A 72 19.40 -17.91 11.50
N THR A 73 18.25 -17.36 11.91
CA THR A 73 17.88 -17.29 13.33
C THR A 73 17.66 -18.69 13.91
N ALA A 74 16.92 -19.55 13.22
CA ALA A 74 16.65 -20.92 13.67
C ALA A 74 17.93 -21.79 13.71
N ALA A 75 18.89 -21.53 12.83
CA ALA A 75 20.20 -22.18 12.83
C ALA A 75 21.16 -21.66 13.91
N GLY A 76 20.75 -20.66 14.70
CA GLY A 76 21.57 -20.06 15.75
C GLY A 76 22.67 -19.11 15.24
N ALA A 77 22.64 -18.73 13.96
CA ALA A 77 23.59 -17.74 13.42
C ALA A 77 23.31 -16.32 13.93
N PHE A 78 22.06 -16.05 14.34
CA PHE A 78 21.63 -14.81 14.96
C PHE A 78 20.82 -15.11 16.22
N PRO A 79 20.96 -14.30 17.29
CA PRO A 79 20.26 -14.52 18.57
C PRO A 79 18.74 -14.32 18.48
N ASP A 80 18.28 -13.46 17.58
CA ASP A 80 16.86 -13.16 17.36
C ASP A 80 16.59 -12.65 15.94
N LEU A 81 15.32 -12.66 15.53
CA LEU A 81 14.94 -12.25 14.17
C LEU A 81 15.26 -10.76 13.90
N ALA A 82 15.21 -9.89 14.91
CA ALA A 82 15.50 -8.47 14.73
C ALA A 82 16.99 -8.25 14.45
N SER A 83 17.88 -9.04 15.07
CA SER A 83 19.32 -9.03 14.82
C SER A 83 19.66 -9.56 13.42
N ALA A 84 19.00 -10.65 12.99
CA ALA A 84 19.11 -11.15 11.62
C ALA A 84 18.62 -10.11 10.60
N ALA A 85 17.46 -9.50 10.86
CA ALA A 85 16.90 -8.46 10.01
C ALA A 85 17.85 -7.28 9.87
N ARG A 86 18.45 -6.79 10.97
CA ARG A 86 19.42 -5.69 10.93
C ARG A 86 20.70 -6.02 10.17
N ALA A 87 21.21 -7.23 10.31
CA ALA A 87 22.45 -7.68 9.68
C ALA A 87 22.28 -8.01 8.19
N MET A 88 21.08 -8.44 7.80
CA MET A 88 20.76 -8.90 6.44
C MET A 88 19.94 -7.88 5.64
N GLN A 89 19.95 -6.60 6.03
CA GLN A 89 19.20 -5.56 5.32
C GLN A 89 19.74 -5.41 3.89
N ALA A 90 18.84 -5.42 2.91
CA ALA A 90 19.17 -5.09 1.54
C ALA A 90 19.13 -3.56 1.34
N PRO A 91 20.00 -3.00 0.48
CA PRO A 91 19.87 -1.62 0.03
C PRO A 91 18.49 -1.36 -0.56
N VAL A 92 17.94 -0.19 -0.23
CA VAL A 92 16.66 0.28 -0.76
C VAL A 92 16.85 1.58 -1.53
N ARG A 93 16.08 1.72 -2.61
CA ARG A 93 15.92 2.97 -3.34
C ARG A 93 14.67 3.67 -2.86
N GLU A 94 14.79 4.95 -2.53
CA GLU A 94 13.66 5.80 -2.14
C GLU A 94 13.00 6.42 -3.37
N ILE A 95 11.67 6.48 -3.34
CA ILE A 95 10.84 7.19 -4.31
C ILE A 95 9.99 8.18 -3.53
N HIS A 96 10.19 9.46 -3.84
CA HIS A 96 9.50 10.55 -3.19
C HIS A 96 8.25 10.94 -3.98
N PRO A 97 7.16 11.33 -3.28
CA PRO A 97 5.97 11.84 -3.95
C PRO A 97 6.26 13.18 -4.62
N ASP A 98 5.66 13.39 -5.79
CA ASP A 98 5.55 14.70 -6.42
C ASP A 98 4.28 15.40 -5.93
N ALA A 99 4.45 16.56 -5.27
CA ALA A 99 3.35 17.33 -4.71
C ALA A 99 2.33 17.77 -5.78
N THR A 100 2.78 18.13 -6.98
CA THR A 100 1.88 18.52 -8.08
C THR A 100 1.04 17.34 -8.53
N ALA A 101 1.65 16.16 -8.69
CA ALA A 101 0.92 14.94 -9.04
C ALA A 101 -0.06 14.51 -7.93
N THR A 102 0.32 14.68 -6.66
CA THR A 102 -0.59 14.45 -5.52
C THR A 102 -1.84 15.31 -5.61
N GLU A 103 -1.68 16.60 -5.93
CA GLU A 103 -2.79 17.54 -6.10
C GLU A 103 -3.70 17.14 -7.27
N GLU A 104 -3.12 16.73 -8.41
CA GLU A 104 -3.88 16.27 -9.58
C GLU A 104 -4.73 15.02 -9.27
N LEU A 105 -4.20 14.10 -8.47
CA LEU A 105 -4.87 12.86 -8.06
C LEU A 105 -5.97 13.08 -7.01
N GLU A 106 -6.10 14.27 -6.43
CA GLU A 106 -7.10 14.57 -5.41
C GLU A 106 -8.53 14.43 -5.94
N THR A 107 -8.75 14.81 -7.20
CA THR A 107 -10.07 14.64 -7.85
C THR A 107 -10.42 13.17 -8.00
N ASP A 108 -9.46 12.34 -8.41
CA ASP A 108 -9.64 10.89 -8.54
C ASP A 108 -9.92 10.22 -7.20
N PHE A 109 -9.21 10.66 -6.15
CA PHE A 109 -9.43 10.16 -4.81
C PHE A 109 -10.84 10.51 -4.29
N ARG A 110 -11.31 11.73 -4.52
CA ARG A 110 -12.67 12.16 -4.16
C ARG A 110 -13.73 11.34 -4.88
N ILE A 111 -13.53 11.06 -6.17
CA ILE A 111 -14.43 10.18 -6.95
C ILE A 111 -14.48 8.78 -6.33
N LEU A 112 -13.33 8.20 -5.96
CA LEU A 112 -13.28 6.90 -5.29
C LEU A 112 -14.10 6.90 -3.98
N LEU A 113 -13.96 7.93 -3.15
CA LEU A 113 -14.69 8.05 -1.88
C LEU A 113 -16.22 8.10 -2.11
N GLU A 114 -16.68 8.86 -3.09
CA GLU A 114 -18.09 8.94 -3.45
C GLU A 114 -18.62 7.57 -3.93
N MET A 115 -17.85 6.87 -4.77
CA MET A 115 -18.21 5.53 -5.24
C MET A 115 -18.30 4.52 -4.08
N GLN A 116 -17.39 4.58 -3.11
CA GLN A 116 -17.41 3.73 -1.91
C GLN A 116 -18.64 4.01 -1.05
N GLU A 117 -19.02 5.27 -0.87
CA GLU A 117 -20.23 5.62 -0.11
C GLU A 117 -21.50 5.16 -0.84
N HIS A 118 -21.56 5.35 -2.15
CA HIS A 118 -22.68 4.87 -2.95
C HIS A 118 -22.81 3.34 -2.86
N ARG A 119 -21.70 2.60 -2.94
CA ARG A 119 -21.69 1.15 -2.74
C ARG A 119 -22.27 0.76 -1.38
N ARG A 120 -21.80 1.38 -0.29
CA ARG A 120 -22.32 1.14 1.07
C ARG A 120 -23.82 1.44 1.20
N ARG A 121 -24.31 2.43 0.48
CA ARG A 121 -25.75 2.77 0.46
C ARG A 121 -26.56 1.65 -0.19
N ILE A 122 -26.11 1.16 -1.33
CA ILE A 122 -26.73 0.02 -2.04
C ILE A 122 -26.74 -1.23 -1.15
N ASP A 123 -25.61 -1.54 -0.52
CA ASP A 123 -25.50 -2.73 0.34
C ASP A 123 -26.47 -2.67 1.52
N ARG A 124 -26.62 -1.49 2.16
CA ARG A 124 -27.61 -1.25 3.22
C ARG A 124 -29.05 -1.48 2.76
N LEU A 125 -29.40 -1.02 1.55
CA LEU A 125 -30.74 -1.24 0.98
C LEU A 125 -31.00 -2.73 0.73
N ALA A 126 -30.03 -3.45 0.17
CA ALA A 126 -30.14 -4.89 -0.09
C ALA A 126 -30.31 -5.71 1.20
N THR A 127 -29.54 -5.39 2.25
CA THR A 127 -29.67 -6.07 3.56
C THR A 127 -30.96 -5.67 4.30
N GLY A 128 -31.48 -4.45 4.08
CA GLY A 128 -32.77 -4.02 4.63
C GLY A 128 -33.96 -4.72 3.99
N ALA A 129 -33.92 -4.91 2.66
CA ALA A 129 -34.97 -5.61 1.91
C ALA A 129 -35.09 -7.09 2.30
N SER A 130 -33.95 -7.78 2.53
CA SER A 130 -33.93 -9.18 2.97
C SER A 130 -34.53 -9.41 4.36
N ARG A 131 -34.59 -8.39 5.22
CA ARG A 131 -35.18 -8.50 6.57
C ARG A 131 -36.69 -8.25 6.60
N LEU A 132 -37.26 -7.70 5.53
CA LEU A 132 -38.69 -7.42 5.41
C LEU A 132 -39.44 -8.55 4.68
N SER A 133 -38.74 -9.49 4.04
CA SER A 133 -39.34 -10.64 3.35
C SER A 133 -39.46 -11.90 4.22
N ASP A 134 -38.85 -11.91 5.41
CA ASP A 134 -38.79 -13.07 6.32
C ASP A 134 -39.70 -12.92 7.56
N GLY A 135 -40.64 -11.97 7.57
CA GLY A 135 -41.64 -11.76 8.63
C GLY A 135 -43.04 -11.61 8.07
#